data_AF-A0A9N7Y7C8-F1
#
_entry.id   AF-A0A9N7Y7C8-F1
#
_cell.length_a   1.000
_cell.length_b   1.000
_cell.length_c   1.000
_cell.angle_alpha   90.00
_cell.angle_beta   90.00
_cell.angle_gamma   90.00
#
_symmetry.space_group_name_H-M   'P 1'
#
loop_
_entity.id
_entity.type
_entity.pdbx_description
1 polymer ?
#
loop_
_entity_poly.entity_id
_entity_poly.type
_entity_poly.pdbx_seq_one_letter_code
_entity_poly.pdbx_strand_id
1 'polypeptide(L)'
;MAMRTMEAPPSRLLYSLLMMNGWWDISVVLCQAWDISHFLNLIKNNTRFHLGALVNLSANASTLSTPSSPPSSSGSAPGAETGSEDLSSSTSLTRFSSAASAPAASSSSSSSKTDQQQVLMRQLEALREPSSTRGVVTFGCDIREVRRLWTVATRIMLPDFHWMLGDLQNVAELRTEGLPLGLLAHGVMGSPSLDHYVHDSLELVARAVGSAAQENPAMALIPGTTNCMDVQESNGSSGEYLSR
;
A
#
# COMPACT_ATOMS: atom_id res chain seq x y z
N MET A 1 22.55 4.32 13.82
CA MET A 1 21.67 5.19 13.00
C MET A 1 20.90 4.28 12.06
N ALA A 2 19.57 4.23 12.16
CA ALA A 2 18.79 3.55 11.13
C ALA A 2 18.90 4.39 9.85
N MET A 3 19.38 3.81 8.74
CA MET A 3 19.18 4.40 7.42
C MET A 3 17.68 4.51 7.23
N ARG A 4 17.13 5.70 7.50
CA ARG A 4 15.77 6.01 7.06
C ARG A 4 15.86 6.04 5.55
N THR A 5 15.27 5.04 4.91
CA THR A 5 14.98 5.09 3.48
C THR A 5 14.31 6.43 3.23
N MET A 6 14.97 7.28 2.46
CA MET A 6 14.42 8.56 2.04
C MET A 6 13.35 8.20 1.00
N GLU A 7 12.20 7.75 1.47
CA GLU A 7 11.07 7.41 0.63
C GLU A 7 10.68 8.71 -0.07
N ALA A 8 10.90 8.73 -1.38
CA ALA A 8 10.56 9.89 -2.19
C ALA A 8 9.06 10.17 -1.96
N PRO A 9 8.65 11.43 -1.74
CA PRO A 9 7.25 11.75 -1.54
C PRO A 9 6.42 11.14 -2.68
N PRO A 10 5.39 10.31 -2.41
CA PRO A 10 4.68 9.56 -3.44
C PRO A 10 4.17 10.44 -4.59
N SER A 11 3.80 11.68 -4.28
CA SER A 11 3.41 12.71 -5.25
C SER A 11 4.48 13.07 -6.29
N ARG A 12 5.77 13.04 -5.95
CA ARG A 12 6.86 13.31 -6.91
C ARG A 12 7.09 12.14 -7.86
N LEU A 13 6.99 10.92 -7.35
CA LEU A 13 7.05 9.71 -8.18
C LEU A 13 5.89 9.72 -9.18
N LEU A 14 4.68 9.98 -8.70
CA LEU A 14 3.47 10.05 -9.51
C LEU A 14 3.57 11.10 -10.62
N TYR A 15 3.97 12.32 -10.25
CA TYR A 15 4.22 13.40 -11.20
C TYR A 15 5.25 13.00 -12.28
N SER A 16 6.34 12.35 -11.88
CA SER A 16 7.39 11.90 -12.81
C SER A 16 6.88 10.81 -13.76
N LEU A 17 6.11 9.84 -13.25
CA LEU A 17 5.51 8.79 -14.06
C LEU A 17 4.56 9.36 -15.12
N LEU A 18 3.71 10.31 -14.74
CA LEU A 18 2.79 10.97 -15.68
C LEU A 18 3.55 11.72 -16.78
N MET A 19 4.60 12.46 -16.43
CA MET A 19 5.43 13.17 -17.42
C MET A 19 6.15 12.23 -18.39
N MET A 20 6.76 11.15 -17.88
CA MET A 20 7.51 10.20 -18.71
C MET A 20 6.62 9.45 -19.69
N ASN A 21 5.37 9.16 -19.30
CA ASN A 21 4.40 8.49 -20.17
C ASN A 21 3.60 9.46 -21.07
N GLY A 22 3.80 10.77 -20.91
CA GLY A 22 3.08 11.79 -21.66
C GLY A 22 1.58 11.84 -21.34
N TRP A 23 1.18 11.49 -20.13
CA TRP A 23 -0.21 11.52 -19.67
C TRP A 23 -0.51 12.88 -19.06
N TRP A 24 -0.78 13.84 -19.93
CA TRP A 24 -0.95 15.26 -19.57
C TRP A 24 -2.38 15.59 -19.11
N ASP A 25 -3.37 14.94 -19.71
CA ASP A 25 -4.79 15.10 -19.37
C ASP A 25 -5.21 14.01 -18.39
N ILE A 26 -5.39 14.39 -17.12
CA ILE A 26 -5.68 13.43 -16.04
C ILE A 26 -6.95 13.80 -15.29
N SER A 27 -7.72 12.79 -14.89
CA SER A 27 -8.79 12.94 -13.91
C SER A 27 -8.41 12.25 -12.60
N VAL A 28 -8.96 12.71 -11.49
CA VAL A 28 -8.62 12.23 -10.15
C VAL A 28 -9.86 11.68 -9.45
N VAL A 29 -9.73 10.52 -8.82
CA VAL A 29 -10.79 9.90 -8.02
C VAL A 29 -10.31 9.74 -6.58
N LEU A 30 -11.08 10.21 -5.61
CA LEU A 30 -10.82 10.10 -4.18
C LEU A 30 -11.82 9.11 -3.56
N CYS A 31 -11.35 7.97 -3.06
CA CYS A 31 -12.25 7.01 -2.38
C CYS A 31 -12.59 7.43 -0.94
N GLN A 32 -11.65 8.08 -0.27
CA GLN A 32 -11.77 8.56 1.10
C GLN A 32 -11.14 9.96 1.22
N ALA A 33 -11.27 10.58 2.38
CA ALA A 33 -10.58 11.83 2.66
C ALA A 33 -9.06 11.57 2.61
N TRP A 34 -8.41 12.14 1.59
CA TRP A 34 -6.97 11.96 1.34
C TRP A 34 -6.34 13.30 0.98
N ASP A 35 -5.20 13.61 1.59
CA ASP A 35 -4.47 14.84 1.26
C ASP A 35 -3.68 14.66 -0.04
N ILE A 36 -4.18 15.29 -1.10
CA ILE A 36 -3.54 15.32 -2.42
C ILE A 36 -2.97 16.71 -2.76
N SER A 37 -2.88 17.61 -1.79
CA SER A 37 -2.52 19.01 -2.02
C SER A 37 -1.16 19.15 -2.71
N HIS A 38 -0.16 18.38 -2.27
CA HIS A 38 1.17 18.42 -2.87
C HIS A 38 1.16 17.92 -4.33
N PHE A 39 0.41 16.85 -4.62
CA PHE A 39 0.25 16.35 -5.99
C PHE A 39 -0.47 17.37 -6.88
N LEU A 40 -1.58 17.94 -6.41
CA LEU A 40 -2.32 18.96 -7.15
C LEU A 40 -1.46 20.21 -7.42
N ASN A 41 -0.62 20.62 -6.48
CA ASN A 41 0.31 21.72 -6.67
C ASN A 41 1.34 21.42 -7.76
N LEU A 42 1.91 20.21 -7.79
CA LEU A 42 2.86 19.79 -8.84
C LEU A 42 2.21 19.83 -10.23
N ILE A 43 0.99 19.32 -10.34
CA ILE A 43 0.24 19.28 -11.60
C ILE A 43 -0.17 20.68 -12.05
N LYS A 44 -0.74 21.50 -11.15
CA LYS A 44 -1.19 22.88 -11.46
C LYS A 44 -0.04 23.81 -11.81
N ASN A 45 1.16 23.57 -11.28
CA ASN A 45 2.35 24.38 -11.57
C ASN A 45 3.00 24.06 -12.92
N ASN A 46 2.50 23.07 -13.67
CA ASN A 46 3.03 22.72 -14.97
C ASN A 46 1.95 22.89 -16.04
N THR A 47 2.18 23.83 -16.97
CA THR A 47 1.22 24.25 -18.00
C THR A 47 0.85 23.15 -19.00
N ARG A 48 1.64 22.07 -19.08
CA ARG A 48 1.33 20.95 -19.95
C ARG A 48 0.19 20.09 -19.39
N PHE A 49 0.01 20.07 -18.07
CA PHE A 49 -1.00 19.22 -17.46
C PHE A 49 -2.38 19.88 -17.49
N HIS A 50 -3.38 19.05 -17.78
CA HIS A 50 -4.78 19.41 -17.74
C HIS A 50 -5.48 18.51 -16.72
N LEU A 51 -5.95 19.12 -15.63
CA LEU A 51 -6.75 18.42 -14.64
C LEU A 51 -8.21 18.44 -15.10
N GLY A 52 -8.74 17.25 -15.40
CA GLY A 52 -10.14 17.03 -15.75
C GLY A 52 -11.03 16.95 -14.51
N ALA A 53 -11.81 15.88 -14.41
CA ALA A 53 -12.75 15.71 -13.31
C ALA A 53 -12.03 15.32 -12.01
N LEU A 54 -12.47 15.91 -10.89
CA LEU A 54 -12.11 15.49 -9.53
C LEU A 54 -13.35 14.86 -8.88
N VAL A 55 -13.39 13.54 -8.81
CA VAL A 55 -14.52 12.76 -8.29
C VAL A 55 -14.24 12.36 -6.85
N ASN A 56 -15.09 12.76 -5.91
CA ASN A 56 -14.96 12.39 -4.50
C ASN A 56 -16.07 11.41 -4.08
N LEU A 57 -15.67 10.22 -3.63
CA LEU A 57 -16.54 9.11 -3.24
C LEU A 57 -16.66 8.95 -1.72
N SER A 58 -16.00 9.81 -0.92
CA SER A 58 -15.88 9.66 0.54
C SER A 58 -17.22 9.62 1.30
N ALA A 59 -18.29 10.17 0.72
CA ALA A 59 -19.62 10.21 1.34
C ALA A 59 -20.32 8.83 1.39
N ASN A 60 -19.82 7.81 0.67
CA ASN A 60 -20.52 6.53 0.52
C ASN A 60 -19.70 5.31 1.00
N ALA A 61 -18.48 5.52 1.49
CA ALA A 61 -17.58 4.47 1.99
C ALA A 61 -17.87 4.07 3.46
N SER A 62 -18.60 4.90 4.21
CA SER A 62 -18.82 4.73 5.65
C SER A 62 -19.73 3.56 6.05
N THR A 63 -20.31 2.81 5.10
CA THR A 63 -21.06 1.58 5.38
C THR A 63 -20.22 0.30 5.23
N LEU A 64 -18.92 0.41 4.93
CA LEU A 64 -18.07 -0.73 4.57
C LEU A 64 -16.95 -1.06 5.56
N SER A 65 -16.95 -0.46 6.75
CA SER A 65 -16.10 -0.90 7.85
C SER A 65 -16.96 -1.53 8.95
N THR A 66 -17.27 -2.82 8.81
CA THR A 66 -17.68 -3.64 9.95
C THR A 66 -16.41 -3.89 10.79
N PRO A 67 -16.29 -3.36 12.01
CA PRO A 67 -15.24 -3.81 12.92
C PRO A 67 -15.63 -5.22 13.37
N SER A 68 -14.79 -6.20 13.09
CA SER A 68 -14.87 -7.51 13.72
C SER A 68 -14.66 -7.33 15.23
N SER A 69 -15.74 -7.31 16.00
CA SER A 69 -15.71 -7.35 17.46
C SER A 69 -15.00 -8.62 17.94
N PRO A 70 -14.15 -8.56 18.98
CA PRO A 70 -13.68 -9.75 19.68
C PRO A 70 -14.77 -10.23 20.66
N PRO A 71 -14.93 -11.54 20.91
CA PRO A 71 -15.71 -12.00 22.04
C PRO A 71 -14.86 -11.89 23.31
N SER A 72 -15.33 -11.06 24.25
CA SER A 72 -14.96 -11.13 25.66
C SER A 72 -16.12 -11.72 26.46
N SER A 73 -15.88 -12.83 27.15
CA SER A 73 -16.63 -13.16 28.37
C SER A 73 -15.72 -13.91 29.35
N SER A 74 -15.44 -13.22 30.47
CA SER A 74 -15.13 -13.71 31.82
C SER A 74 -15.70 -15.10 32.14
N GLY A 75 -15.10 -15.97 32.96
CA GLY A 75 -14.11 -15.83 34.02
C GLY A 75 -14.55 -16.73 35.19
N SER A 76 -13.66 -17.56 35.74
CA SER A 76 -13.61 -18.03 37.15
C SER A 76 -12.58 -19.16 37.31
N ALA A 77 -11.61 -18.96 38.19
CA ALA A 77 -10.73 -19.98 38.81
C ALA A 77 -11.43 -20.52 40.10
N PRO A 78 -10.86 -21.44 40.92
CA PRO A 78 -9.50 -22.01 40.94
C PRO A 78 -9.40 -23.54 41.26
N GLY A 79 -8.18 -24.10 41.23
CA GLY A 79 -7.79 -25.23 42.10
C GLY A 79 -7.11 -26.47 41.47
N ALA A 80 -5.79 -26.56 41.69
CA ALA A 80 -4.98 -27.73 42.08
C ALA A 80 -5.03 -29.11 41.37
N GLU A 81 -3.84 -29.46 40.84
CA GLU A 81 -3.06 -30.72 40.99
C GLU A 81 -3.53 -32.10 40.45
N THR A 82 -2.51 -32.74 39.83
CA THR A 82 -2.18 -34.19 39.75
C THR A 82 -2.85 -35.13 38.74
N GLY A 83 -1.98 -35.80 37.96
CA GLY A 83 -2.02 -37.27 37.85
C GLY A 83 -2.67 -37.86 36.60
N SER A 84 -1.83 -38.46 35.76
CA SER A 84 -2.07 -39.27 34.56
C SER A 84 -2.69 -40.67 34.81
N GLU A 85 -3.02 -41.36 33.71
CA GLU A 85 -3.58 -42.75 33.51
C GLU A 85 -5.10 -42.73 33.21
N ASP A 86 -5.72 -43.43 32.26
CA ASP A 86 -5.31 -44.48 31.31
C ASP A 86 -6.41 -44.69 30.22
N LEU A 87 -6.01 -45.32 29.10
CA LEU A 87 -6.70 -46.18 28.11
C LEU A 87 -8.23 -46.15 27.78
N SER A 88 -8.48 -46.12 26.46
CA SER A 88 -9.34 -47.04 25.66
C SER A 88 -10.86 -46.81 25.42
N SER A 89 -11.16 -46.70 24.11
CA SER A 89 -12.15 -47.51 23.34
C SER A 89 -13.65 -47.16 23.29
N SER A 90 -14.05 -46.89 22.04
CA SER A 90 -15.17 -47.51 21.30
C SER A 90 -16.60 -46.94 21.36
N THR A 91 -17.07 -46.62 20.14
CA THR A 91 -18.43 -46.83 19.57
C THR A 91 -19.65 -46.24 20.28
N SER A 92 -20.42 -45.42 19.55
CA SER A 92 -21.76 -45.82 19.04
C SER A 92 -22.43 -44.72 18.22
N LEU A 93 -23.00 -45.16 17.09
CA LEU A 93 -23.96 -44.43 16.24
C LEU A 93 -25.28 -44.22 16.99
N THR A 94 -25.86 -43.02 16.91
CA THR A 94 -27.31 -42.83 16.94
C THR A 94 -27.74 -41.74 15.96
N ARG A 95 -28.94 -41.96 15.43
CA ARG A 95 -29.56 -41.44 14.21
C ARG A 95 -30.82 -40.64 14.62
N PHE A 96 -31.34 -39.80 13.71
CA PHE A 96 -32.67 -39.14 13.70
C PHE A 96 -32.76 -37.81 14.51
N SER A 97 -33.44 -36.73 14.10
CA SER A 97 -34.48 -36.51 13.07
C SER A 97 -34.53 -35.04 12.61
N SER A 98 -35.08 -34.85 11.42
CA SER A 98 -35.44 -33.59 10.76
C SER A 98 -36.38 -32.69 11.56
N ALA A 99 -36.17 -31.38 11.47
CA ALA A 99 -37.23 -30.37 11.59
C ALA A 99 -37.05 -29.36 10.46
N ALA A 100 -38.08 -29.27 9.61
CA ALA A 100 -38.17 -28.31 8.53
C ALA A 100 -38.39 -26.90 9.10
N SER A 101 -37.55 -25.96 8.69
CA SER A 101 -37.79 -24.53 8.85
C SER A 101 -37.60 -23.89 7.49
N ALA A 102 -38.69 -23.33 6.96
CA ALA A 102 -38.74 -22.56 5.73
C ALA A 102 -37.74 -21.38 5.74
N PRO A 103 -37.28 -20.89 4.58
CA PRO A 103 -36.39 -19.73 4.54
C PRO A 103 -37.21 -18.47 4.82
N ALA A 104 -36.94 -17.83 5.95
CA ALA A 104 -37.31 -16.43 6.12
C ALA A 104 -36.45 -15.61 5.15
N ALA A 105 -37.10 -15.06 4.13
CA ALA A 105 -36.50 -14.17 3.16
C ALA A 105 -35.87 -12.95 3.85
N SER A 106 -34.54 -12.86 3.84
CA SER A 106 -33.79 -11.64 4.14
C SER A 106 -33.72 -10.75 2.89
N SER A 107 -34.88 -10.23 2.47
CA SER A 107 -35.04 -9.41 1.25
C SER A 107 -34.75 -7.92 1.45
N SER A 108 -33.86 -7.55 2.38
CA SER A 108 -33.53 -6.14 2.67
C SER A 108 -32.10 -5.72 2.28
N SER A 109 -31.25 -6.65 1.83
CA SER A 109 -29.86 -6.34 1.45
C SER A 109 -29.63 -6.12 -0.05
N SER A 110 -30.56 -6.59 -0.90
CA SER A 110 -30.44 -6.44 -2.37
C SER A 110 -30.73 -5.01 -2.84
N SER A 111 -31.78 -4.39 -2.29
CA SER A 111 -32.24 -3.04 -2.69
C SER A 111 -31.18 -1.97 -2.42
N SER A 112 -30.58 -1.96 -1.24
CA SER A 112 -29.57 -0.97 -0.85
C SER A 112 -28.28 -1.08 -1.67
N LYS A 113 -27.91 -2.30 -2.09
CA LYS A 113 -26.74 -2.55 -2.93
C LYS A 113 -26.93 -2.02 -4.35
N THR A 114 -28.12 -2.21 -4.92
CA THR A 114 -28.47 -1.64 -6.24
C THR A 114 -28.49 -0.11 -6.20
N ASP A 115 -29.05 0.49 -5.15
CA ASP A 115 -29.07 1.95 -4.99
C ASP A 115 -27.65 2.52 -4.89
N GLN A 116 -26.78 1.89 -4.10
CA GLN A 116 -25.38 2.30 -3.96
C GLN A 116 -24.62 2.16 -5.28
N GLN A 117 -24.87 1.11 -6.05
CA GLN A 117 -24.25 0.91 -7.37
C GLN A 117 -24.70 1.97 -8.37
N GLN A 118 -25.98 2.38 -8.34
CA GLN A 118 -26.52 3.41 -9.22
C GLN A 118 -25.99 4.81 -8.88
N VAL A 119 -25.77 5.10 -7.59
CA VAL A 119 -25.09 6.34 -7.17
C VAL A 119 -23.65 6.38 -7.67
N LEU A 120 -22.89 5.28 -7.47
CA LEU A 120 -21.51 5.21 -7.93
C LEU A 120 -21.40 5.35 -9.46
N MET A 121 -22.34 4.72 -10.18
CA MET A 121 -22.44 4.83 -11.63
C MET A 121 -22.55 6.30 -12.07
N ARG A 122 -23.49 7.05 -11.47
CA ARG A 122 -23.69 8.48 -11.75
C ARG A 122 -22.46 9.33 -11.38
N GLN A 123 -21.72 8.98 -10.34
CA GLN A 123 -20.49 9.70 -9.98
C GLN A 123 -19.36 9.45 -10.98
N LEU A 124 -19.24 8.22 -11.49
CA LEU A 124 -18.21 7.86 -12.49
C LEU A 124 -18.52 8.40 -13.89
N GLU A 125 -19.78 8.74 -14.19
CA GLU A 125 -20.14 9.42 -15.44
C GLU A 125 -19.42 10.77 -15.61
N ALA A 126 -19.04 11.44 -14.51
CA ALA A 126 -18.24 12.66 -14.58
C ALA A 126 -16.86 12.46 -15.25
N LEU A 127 -16.34 11.22 -15.28
CA LEU A 127 -15.10 10.88 -15.99
C LEU A 127 -15.30 10.77 -17.50
N ARG A 128 -16.54 10.65 -17.99
CA ARG A 128 -16.84 10.49 -19.42
C ARG A 128 -16.71 11.80 -20.20
N GLU A 129 -16.90 12.93 -19.53
CA GLU A 129 -17.06 14.25 -20.14
C GLU A 129 -15.81 14.84 -20.84
N PRO A 130 -14.54 14.52 -20.49
CA PRO A 130 -13.38 15.08 -21.20
C PRO A 130 -12.85 14.11 -22.26
N SER A 131 -13.09 14.42 -23.54
CA SER A 131 -12.58 13.66 -24.71
C SER A 131 -11.04 13.58 -24.79
N SER A 132 -10.32 14.40 -24.01
CA SER A 132 -8.85 14.43 -23.93
C SER A 132 -8.28 13.62 -22.77
N THR A 133 -9.10 13.20 -21.77
CA THR A 133 -8.56 12.52 -20.57
C THR A 133 -7.87 11.23 -20.97
N ARG A 134 -6.58 11.14 -20.65
CA ARG A 134 -5.70 10.02 -21.00
C ARG A 134 -5.41 9.13 -19.81
N GLY A 135 -5.43 9.68 -18.59
CA GLY A 135 -5.19 8.92 -17.35
C GLY A 135 -6.18 9.21 -16.23
N VAL A 136 -6.41 8.19 -15.39
CA VAL A 136 -7.21 8.32 -14.16
C VAL A 136 -6.33 7.94 -12.97
N VAL A 137 -6.19 8.86 -12.02
CA VAL A 137 -5.40 8.67 -10.81
C VAL A 137 -6.34 8.52 -9.61
N THR A 138 -6.28 7.39 -8.92
CA THR A 138 -7.08 7.14 -7.73
C THR A 138 -6.26 7.36 -6.46
N PHE A 139 -6.85 7.94 -5.40
CA PHE A 139 -6.20 8.06 -4.09
C PHE A 139 -7.06 7.53 -2.96
N GLY A 140 -6.39 6.88 -2.01
CA GLY A 140 -7.02 6.34 -0.80
C GLY A 140 -8.02 5.23 -1.11
N CYS A 141 -7.83 4.54 -2.23
CA CYS A 141 -8.68 3.44 -2.65
C CYS A 141 -7.99 2.12 -2.28
N ASP A 142 -8.63 1.34 -1.41
CA ASP A 142 -8.25 -0.05 -1.21
C ASP A 142 -8.40 -0.83 -2.54
N ILE A 143 -7.56 -1.85 -2.76
CA ILE A 143 -7.57 -2.60 -4.01
C ILE A 143 -8.96 -3.20 -4.31
N ARG A 144 -9.75 -3.55 -3.29
CA ARG A 144 -11.11 -4.07 -3.47
C ARG A 144 -12.05 -3.01 -4.03
N GLU A 145 -11.88 -1.76 -3.59
CA GLU A 145 -12.65 -0.63 -4.09
C GLU A 145 -12.21 -0.29 -5.52
N VAL A 146 -10.92 -0.36 -5.83
CA VAL A 146 -10.42 -0.20 -7.22
C VAL A 146 -11.07 -1.21 -8.16
N ARG A 147 -11.18 -2.49 -7.77
CA ARG A 147 -11.87 -3.52 -8.58
C ARG A 147 -13.36 -3.21 -8.75
N ARG A 148 -14.02 -2.72 -7.69
CA ARG A 148 -15.43 -2.30 -7.75
C ARG A 148 -15.60 -1.14 -8.72
N LEU A 149 -14.76 -0.12 -8.63
CA LEU A 149 -14.75 1.03 -9.54
C LEU A 149 -14.56 0.58 -10.98
N TRP A 150 -13.59 -0.30 -11.22
CA TRP A 150 -13.32 -0.84 -12.55
C TRP A 150 -14.49 -1.66 -13.11
N THR A 151 -15.15 -2.46 -12.27
CA THR A 151 -16.35 -3.22 -12.65
C THR A 151 -17.51 -2.30 -13.05
N VAL A 152 -17.66 -1.15 -12.41
CA VAL A 152 -18.68 -0.16 -12.79
C VAL A 152 -18.26 0.63 -14.03
N ALA A 153 -17.01 1.06 -14.11
CA ALA A 153 -16.43 1.77 -15.24
C ALA A 153 -16.61 1.01 -16.57
N THR A 154 -16.32 -0.30 -16.55
CA THR A 154 -16.52 -1.18 -17.72
C THR A 154 -17.98 -1.35 -18.08
N ARG A 155 -18.90 -1.39 -17.10
CA ARG A 155 -20.35 -1.48 -17.37
C ARG A 155 -20.93 -0.23 -18.02
N ILE A 156 -20.44 0.96 -17.67
CA ILE A 156 -20.87 2.21 -18.28
C ILE A 156 -20.05 2.59 -19.52
N MET A 157 -19.18 1.69 -19.99
CA MET A 157 -18.35 1.89 -21.18
C MET A 157 -17.53 3.18 -21.08
N LEU A 158 -16.87 3.41 -19.94
CA LEU A 158 -15.86 4.47 -19.85
C LEU A 158 -14.77 4.24 -20.91
N PRO A 159 -14.19 5.32 -21.46
CA PRO A 159 -13.04 5.22 -22.35
C PRO A 159 -11.89 4.39 -21.74
N ASP A 160 -11.04 3.85 -22.60
CA ASP A 160 -9.81 3.18 -22.18
C ASP A 160 -8.82 4.20 -21.59
N PHE A 161 -8.96 4.44 -20.29
CA PHE A 161 -8.05 5.26 -19.52
C PHE A 161 -6.82 4.46 -19.08
N HIS A 162 -5.69 5.15 -18.94
CA HIS A 162 -4.58 4.62 -18.18
C HIS A 162 -4.83 4.82 -16.68
N TRP A 163 -5.10 3.72 -15.97
CA TRP A 163 -5.37 3.75 -14.53
C TRP A 163 -4.08 3.79 -13.73
N MET A 164 -4.06 4.59 -12.67
CA MET A 164 -2.91 4.75 -11.80
C MET A 164 -3.35 4.87 -10.34
N LEU A 165 -2.69 4.14 -9.45
CA LEU A 165 -2.88 4.27 -8.00
C LEU A 165 -1.88 5.31 -7.47
N GLY A 166 -2.40 6.39 -6.89
CA GLY A 166 -1.61 7.51 -6.38
C GLY A 166 -1.04 7.29 -4.98
N ASP A 167 -1.58 6.32 -4.26
CA ASP A 167 -1.12 5.86 -2.95
C ASP A 167 -0.32 4.55 -3.03
N LEU A 168 0.44 4.29 -1.97
CA LEU A 168 1.28 3.10 -1.80
C LEU A 168 0.39 1.88 -1.57
N GLN A 169 0.66 0.79 -2.29
CA GLN A 169 -0.19 -0.39 -2.28
C GLN A 169 0.60 -1.63 -1.89
N ASN A 170 -0.03 -2.56 -1.19
CA ASN A 170 0.64 -3.81 -0.82
C ASN A 170 0.86 -4.67 -2.06
N VAL A 171 2.11 -5.06 -2.33
CA VAL A 171 2.47 -5.90 -3.50
C VAL A 171 1.69 -7.23 -3.51
N ALA A 172 1.38 -7.81 -2.35
CA ALA A 172 0.61 -9.05 -2.26
C ALA A 172 -0.82 -8.89 -2.79
N GLU A 173 -1.40 -7.69 -2.65
CA GLU A 173 -2.77 -7.37 -3.02
C GLU A 173 -2.92 -6.96 -4.49
N LEU A 174 -1.85 -6.47 -5.12
CA LEU A 174 -1.81 -6.10 -6.54
C LEU A 174 -1.84 -7.31 -7.49
N ARG A 175 -1.65 -8.54 -6.99
CA ARG A 175 -1.60 -9.78 -7.79
C ARG A 175 -2.96 -10.38 -8.13
N THR A 176 -4.03 -9.70 -7.77
CA THR A 176 -5.39 -10.22 -7.86
C THR A 176 -6.04 -9.97 -9.23
N GLU A 177 -6.94 -10.88 -9.61
CA GLU A 177 -7.84 -10.70 -10.76
C GLU A 177 -8.78 -9.49 -10.58
N GLY A 178 -9.26 -8.95 -11.71
CA GLY A 178 -10.28 -7.90 -11.73
C GLY A 178 -9.76 -6.46 -11.69
N LEU A 179 -8.46 -6.25 -11.89
CA LEU A 179 -7.85 -4.93 -12.06
C LEU A 179 -7.81 -4.50 -13.54
N PRO A 180 -7.84 -3.19 -13.83
CA PRO A 180 -7.71 -2.69 -15.19
C PRO A 180 -6.38 -3.11 -15.83
N LEU A 181 -6.43 -3.43 -17.12
CA LEU A 181 -5.23 -3.69 -17.90
C LEU A 181 -4.37 -2.42 -17.96
N GLY A 182 -3.06 -2.59 -17.77
CA GLY A 182 -2.13 -1.46 -17.76
C GLY A 182 -2.21 -0.57 -16.52
N LEU A 183 -2.86 -1.04 -15.43
CA LEU A 183 -2.84 -0.35 -14.14
C LEU A 183 -1.40 -0.12 -13.66
N LEU A 184 -1.06 1.14 -13.40
CA LEU A 184 0.20 1.51 -12.75
C LEU A 184 -0.03 1.69 -11.25
N ALA A 185 0.79 1.04 -10.43
CA ALA A 185 0.73 1.18 -8.98
C ALA A 185 2.13 1.13 -8.38
N HIS A 186 2.37 1.91 -7.34
CA HIS A 186 3.58 1.79 -6.55
C HIS A 186 3.37 0.76 -5.44
N GLY A 187 3.97 -0.41 -5.64
CA GLY A 187 3.94 -1.49 -4.67
C GLY A 187 4.95 -1.27 -3.55
N VAL A 188 4.50 -1.37 -2.31
CA VAL A 188 5.34 -1.47 -1.11
C VAL A 188 5.40 -2.92 -0.68
N MET A 189 6.62 -3.40 -0.45
CA MET A 189 6.89 -4.66 0.20
C MET A 189 7.11 -4.40 1.69
N GLY A 190 6.81 -5.39 2.54
CA GLY A 190 7.18 -5.31 3.95
C GLY A 190 8.68 -5.04 4.12
N SER A 191 9.09 -4.56 5.30
CA SER A 191 10.50 -4.31 5.59
C SER A 191 11.32 -5.59 5.32
N PRO A 192 12.43 -5.51 4.57
CA PRO A 192 13.31 -6.65 4.39
C PRO A 192 13.81 -7.16 5.75
N SER A 193 14.19 -8.44 5.82
CA SER A 193 14.71 -9.02 7.07
C SER A 193 16.02 -8.34 7.47
N LEU A 194 16.39 -8.43 8.75
CA LEU A 194 17.67 -7.91 9.23
C LEU A 194 18.85 -8.43 8.41
N ASP A 195 18.83 -9.71 8.03
CA ASP A 195 19.88 -10.33 7.22
C ASP A 195 20.03 -9.67 5.85
N HIS A 196 18.93 -9.29 5.20
CA HIS A 196 18.98 -8.56 3.93
C HIS A 196 19.59 -7.17 4.12
N TYR A 197 19.22 -6.45 5.20
CA TYR A 197 19.85 -5.17 5.52
C TYR A 197 21.35 -5.30 5.77
N VAL A 198 21.78 -6.35 6.50
CA VAL A 198 23.20 -6.61 6.77
C VAL A 198 23.94 -6.94 5.48
N HIS A 199 23.34 -7.76 4.60
CA HIS A 199 23.93 -8.14 3.33
C HIS A 199 24.13 -6.92 2.41
N ASP A 200 23.08 -6.10 2.22
CA ASP A 200 23.15 -4.90 1.38
C ASP A 200 24.15 -3.87 1.96
N SER A 201 24.17 -3.71 3.28
CA SER A 201 25.11 -2.81 3.95
C SER A 201 26.56 -3.28 3.76
N LEU A 202 26.81 -4.58 3.91
CA LEU A 202 28.14 -5.16 3.72
C LEU A 202 28.58 -5.05 2.26
N GLU A 203 27.69 -5.31 1.30
CA GLU A 203 27.98 -5.13 -0.13
C GLU A 203 28.32 -3.68 -0.44
N LEU A 204 27.56 -2.72 0.08
CA LEU A 204 27.79 -1.30 -0.13
C LEU A 204 29.14 -0.86 0.44
N VAL A 205 29.46 -1.25 1.68
CA VAL A 205 30.74 -0.93 2.31
C VAL A 205 31.90 -1.61 1.59
N ALA A 206 31.78 -2.91 1.28
CA ALA A 206 32.84 -3.65 0.58
C ALA A 206 33.10 -3.07 -0.82
N ARG A 207 32.05 -2.69 -1.56
CA ARG A 207 32.18 -2.01 -2.85
C ARG A 207 32.86 -0.65 -2.69
N ALA A 208 32.47 0.15 -1.69
CA ALA A 208 33.10 1.44 -1.45
C ALA A 208 34.59 1.30 -1.09
N VAL A 209 34.93 0.39 -0.17
CA VAL A 209 36.32 0.12 0.24
C VAL A 209 37.13 -0.43 -0.95
N GLY A 210 36.56 -1.35 -1.73
CA GLY A 210 37.22 -1.91 -2.91
C GLY A 210 37.49 -0.85 -3.99
N SER A 211 36.53 0.04 -4.25
CA SER A 211 36.73 1.17 -5.15
C SER A 211 37.79 2.15 -4.63
N ALA A 212 37.76 2.49 -3.34
CA ALA A 212 38.76 3.34 -2.71
C ALA A 212 40.17 2.71 -2.75
N ALA A 213 40.28 1.40 -2.59
CA ALA A 213 41.54 0.66 -2.67
C ALA A 213 42.18 0.70 -4.07
N GLN A 214 41.36 0.73 -5.13
CA GLN A 214 41.85 0.84 -6.51
C GLN A 214 42.48 2.21 -6.79
N GLU A 215 41.90 3.27 -6.22
CA GLU A 215 42.44 4.64 -6.32
C GLU A 215 43.66 4.85 -5.43
N ASN A 216 43.58 4.40 -4.17
CA ASN A 216 44.67 4.46 -3.21
C ASN A 216 44.67 3.25 -2.27
N PRO A 217 45.57 2.26 -2.48
CA PRO A 217 45.56 1.01 -1.71
C PRO A 217 45.86 1.23 -0.22
N ALA A 218 46.53 2.33 0.14
CA ALA A 218 46.86 2.63 1.53
C ALA A 218 45.60 2.88 2.40
N MET A 219 44.49 3.32 1.79
CA MET A 219 43.25 3.61 2.53
C MET A 219 42.43 2.37 2.88
N ALA A 220 42.58 1.28 2.14
CA ALA A 220 41.94 0.01 2.45
C ALA A 220 42.75 -0.83 3.47
N LEU A 221 44.03 -0.52 3.62
CA LEU A 221 44.97 -1.30 4.43
C LEU A 221 45.16 -0.76 5.85
N ILE A 222 44.67 0.44 6.16
CA ILE A 222 44.84 1.06 7.47
C ILE A 222 43.51 1.73 7.87
N PRO A 223 42.64 1.06 8.64
CA PRO A 223 41.66 1.81 9.41
C PRO A 223 42.47 2.71 10.34
N GLY A 224 42.39 4.03 10.15
CA GLY A 224 42.90 4.98 11.13
C GLY A 224 42.11 4.79 12.41
N THR A 225 42.56 3.90 13.29
CA THR A 225 41.96 3.73 14.61
C THR A 225 42.39 4.91 15.45
N THR A 226 41.63 6.01 15.37
CA THR A 226 41.78 7.12 16.29
C THR A 226 41.12 6.73 17.60
N ASN A 227 41.86 6.76 18.70
CA ASN A 227 41.29 6.56 20.02
C ASN A 227 40.43 7.80 20.35
N CYS A 228 39.11 7.64 20.49
CA CYS A 228 38.21 8.75 20.83
C CYS A 228 38.47 9.34 22.23
N MET A 229 39.22 8.62 23.07
CA MET A 229 39.62 9.08 24.40
C MET A 229 41.03 9.70 24.42
N ASP A 230 41.77 9.65 23.31
CA ASP A 230 43.00 10.43 23.19
C ASP A 230 42.64 11.89 22.97
N VAL A 231 43.10 12.75 23.88
CA VAL A 231 43.05 14.19 23.70
C VAL A 231 44.14 14.55 22.70
N GLN A 232 43.86 14.35 21.42
CA GLN A 232 44.74 14.78 20.35
C GLN A 232 44.66 16.31 20.26
N GLU A 233 45.78 17.03 20.43
CA GLU A 233 45.90 18.46 20.07
C GLU A 233 45.87 18.66 18.54
N SER A 234 45.00 17.95 17.80
CA SER A 234 44.82 18.16 16.37
C SER A 234 43.49 18.86 16.13
N ASN A 235 43.54 20.08 15.58
CA ASN A 235 42.39 20.89 15.16
C ASN A 235 41.58 20.27 13.97
N GLY A 236 41.77 18.99 13.67
CA GLY A 236 41.08 18.30 12.59
C GLY A 236 39.77 17.68 13.04
N SER A 237 38.70 17.91 12.28
CA SER A 237 37.40 17.27 12.51
C SER A 237 37.46 15.79 12.10
N SER A 238 36.66 14.94 12.75
CA SER A 238 36.46 13.54 12.34
C SER A 238 36.06 13.38 10.86
N GLY A 239 35.49 14.43 10.26
CA GLY A 239 35.18 14.46 8.82
C GLY A 239 36.40 14.44 7.90
N GLU A 240 37.57 14.89 8.35
CA GLU A 240 38.79 14.96 7.54
C GLU A 240 39.50 13.61 7.38
N TYR A 241 39.23 12.67 8.29
CA TYR A 241 39.67 11.27 8.18
C TYR A 241 38.74 10.43 7.28
N LEU A 242 37.49 10.87 7.11
CA LEU A 242 36.46 10.17 6.33
C LEU A 242 36.29 10.73 4.90
N SER A 243 36.86 11.89 4.60
CA SER A 243 36.79 12.56 3.30
C SER A 243 38.02 12.34 2.41
N ARG A 244 39.02 11.59 2.91
CA ARG A 244 40.19 11.18 2.13
C ARG A 244 39.91 9.92 1.36
#